data_AF-A0A960NIC5-F1
#
_entry.id   AF-A0A960NIC5-F1
#
_cell.length_a   1.000
_cell.length_b   1.000
_cell.length_c   1.000
_cell.angle_alpha   90.00
_cell.angle_beta   90.00
_cell.angle_gamma   90.00
#
_symmetry.space_group_name_H-M   'P 1'
#
loop_
_entity.id
_entity.type
_entity.pdbx_description
1 polymer ?
#
loop_
_entity_poly.entity_id
_entity_poly.type
_entity_poly.pdbx_seq_one_letter_code
_entity_poly.pdbx_strand_id
1 'polypeptide(L)'
;MLLPFSYAVRNLYRDRTRLAQTLGGSALVVFLVMGAHALNEGMRKTLSASGSPRNMLILGKGSEESMQRSEVSEQAAGITEASVSGIYAPLGDRAVSPQIIHMANLGLPDGTRIRGLVRGVTAKALLTHPEVTVMEGHFPGPGEIMAGRLA
;
A
#
# COMPACT_ATOMS: atom_id res chain seq x y z
N MET A 1 54.10 -1.29 23.04
CA MET A 1 54.01 -0.05 23.82
C MET A 1 52.60 0.50 23.69
N LEU A 2 51.76 0.37 24.72
CA LEU A 2 50.44 1.00 24.75
C LEU A 2 50.59 2.40 25.36
N LEU A 3 50.26 3.43 24.58
CA LEU A 3 50.04 4.76 25.13
C LEU A 3 48.89 4.68 26.16
N PRO A 4 49.02 5.29 27.34
CA PRO A 4 47.95 5.27 28.34
C PRO A 4 46.67 5.88 27.75
N PHE A 5 45.54 5.19 27.87
CA PHE A 5 44.24 5.66 27.37
C PHE A 5 43.89 7.06 27.90
N SER A 6 44.30 7.37 29.14
CA SER A 6 44.17 8.67 29.77
C SER A 6 44.88 9.80 29.01
N TYR A 7 45.99 9.51 28.33
CA TYR A 7 46.71 10.48 27.51
C TYR A 7 45.97 10.80 26.22
N ALA A 8 45.38 9.80 25.56
CA ALA A 8 44.59 10.00 24.35
C ALA A 8 43.36 10.87 24.62
N VAL A 9 42.62 10.60 25.71
CA VAL A 9 41.44 11.38 26.09
C VAL A 9 41.80 12.83 26.44
N ARG A 10 42.90 13.04 27.19
CA ARG A 10 43.35 14.39 27.54
C ARG A 10 43.82 15.20 26.33
N ASN A 11 44.47 14.53 25.37
CA ASN A 11 44.87 15.17 24.12
C ASN A 11 43.66 15.53 23.24
N LEU A 12 42.62 14.70 23.24
CA LEU A 12 41.38 14.94 22.51
C LEU A 12 40.61 16.16 23.04
N TYR A 13 40.60 16.34 24.38
CA TYR A 13 39.97 17.48 25.04
C TYR A 13 40.72 18.81 24.91
N ARG A 14 41.95 18.80 24.38
CA ARG A 14 42.79 19.98 24.21
C ARG A 14 42.21 20.95 23.18
N ASP A 15 41.53 20.43 22.17
CA ASP A 15 40.82 21.23 21.16
C ASP A 15 39.35 20.78 21.09
N ARG A 16 38.55 21.34 22.02
CA ARG A 16 37.13 21.00 22.17
C ARG A 16 36.32 21.32 20.92
N THR A 17 36.71 22.34 20.17
CA THR A 17 36.00 22.77 18.96
C THR A 17 36.18 21.76 17.83
N ARG A 18 37.43 21.36 17.56
CA ARG A 18 37.73 20.34 16.55
C ARG A 18 37.12 18.98 16.91
N LEU A 19 37.15 18.62 18.20
CA LEU A 19 36.49 17.42 18.71
C LEU A 19 34.97 17.47 18.47
N ALA A 20 34.31 18.57 18.86
CA ALA A 20 32.87 18.74 18.68
C ALA A 20 32.46 18.70 17.20
N GLN A 21 33.21 19.33 16.30
CA GLN A 21 32.94 19.28 14.86
C GLN A 21 33.08 17.87 14.29
N THR A 22 34.11 17.12 14.71
CA THR A 22 34.34 15.75 14.22
C THR A 22 33.27 14.79 14.73
N LEU A 23 32.93 14.86 16.02
CA LEU A 23 31.84 14.08 16.63
C LEU A 23 30.50 14.46 16.03
N GLY A 24 30.20 15.75 15.91
CA GLY A 24 28.95 16.25 15.35
C GLY A 24 28.77 15.85 13.89
N GLY A 25 29.80 16.00 13.06
CA GLY A 25 29.77 15.56 11.66
C GLY A 25 29.57 14.05 11.53
N SER A 26 30.31 13.26 12.32
CA SER A 26 30.18 11.79 12.30
C SER A 26 28.80 11.35 12.78
N ALA A 27 28.30 11.95 13.86
CA ALA A 27 26.97 11.66 14.40
C ALA A 27 25.86 12.03 13.42
N LEU A 28 25.99 13.17 12.72
CA LEU A 28 25.03 13.60 11.71
C LEU A 28 24.96 12.61 10.55
N VAL A 29 26.09 12.11 10.06
CA VAL A 29 26.12 11.10 8.99
C VAL A 29 25.43 9.81 9.44
N VAL A 30 25.74 9.30 10.64
CA VAL A 30 25.09 8.11 11.20
C VAL A 30 23.58 8.33 11.34
N PHE A 31 23.17 9.49 11.86
CA PHE A 31 21.76 9.83 12.02
C PHE A 31 21.01 9.86 10.68
N LEU A 32 21.60 10.45 9.64
CA LEU A 32 21.01 10.49 8.30
C LEU A 32 20.87 9.09 7.70
N VAL A 33 21.88 8.22 7.87
CA VAL A 33 21.82 6.82 7.40
C VAL A 33 20.73 6.04 8.14
N MET A 34 20.65 6.19 9.47
CA MET A 34 19.59 5.58 10.27
C MET A 34 18.21 6.09 9.87
N GLY A 35 18.06 7.39 9.65
CA GLY A 35 16.81 8.01 9.22
C GLY A 35 16.35 7.52 7.86
N ALA A 36 17.26 7.44 6.89
CA ALA A 36 16.97 6.90 5.56
C ALA A 36 16.55 5.41 5.63
N HIS A 37 17.23 4.61 6.45
CA HIS A 37 16.87 3.22 6.65
C HIS A 37 15.50 3.06 7.33
N ALA A 38 15.25 3.81 8.40
CA ALA A 38 13.97 3.79 9.11
C ALA A 38 12.80 4.24 8.23
N LEU A 39 13.01 5.26 7.38
CA LEU A 39 12.03 5.70 6.40
C LEU A 39 11.74 4.61 5.37
N ASN A 40 12.79 3.98 4.81
CA ASN A 40 12.63 2.90 3.84
C ASN A 40 11.87 1.71 4.44
N GLU A 41 12.23 1.30 5.66
CA GLU A 41 11.54 0.20 6.34
C GLU A 41 10.10 0.57 6.70
N GLY A 42 9.86 1.82 7.12
CA GLY A 42 8.52 2.36 7.35
C GLY A 42 7.67 2.31 6.08
N MET A 43 8.19 2.75 4.93
CA MET A 43 7.51 2.65 3.64
C MET A 43 7.24 1.19 3.26
N ARG A 44 8.23 0.29 3.38
CA ARG A 44 8.05 -1.14 3.07
C ARG A 44 6.95 -1.76 3.92
N LYS A 45 6.94 -1.47 5.23
CA LYS A 45 5.94 -2.00 6.16
C LYS A 45 4.54 -1.51 5.81
N THR A 46 4.37 -0.22 5.55
CA THR A 46 3.06 0.37 5.16
C THR A 46 2.57 -0.15 3.82
N LEU A 47 3.45 -0.35 2.84
CA LEU A 47 3.09 -0.88 1.52
C LEU A 47 2.82 -2.40 1.54
N SER A 48 3.48 -3.15 2.43
CA SER A 48 3.29 -4.61 2.55
C SER A 48 1.96 -5.01 3.18
N ALA A 49 1.32 -4.12 3.94
CA ALA A 49 0.14 -4.45 4.73
C ALA A 49 -1.16 -4.57 3.91
N SER A 50 -1.23 -4.03 2.68
CA SER A 50 -2.47 -3.99 1.90
C SER A 50 -2.63 -5.13 0.89
N GLY A 51 -1.58 -5.90 0.62
CA GLY A 51 -1.59 -6.97 -0.37
C GLY A 51 -1.63 -8.36 0.26
N SER A 52 -2.61 -9.18 -0.08
CA SER A 52 -2.63 -10.60 0.28
C SER A 52 -1.84 -11.43 -0.73
N PRO A 53 -0.90 -12.31 -0.31
CA PRO A 53 -0.20 -13.22 -1.22
C PRO A 53 -1.12 -14.27 -1.85
N ARG A 54 -2.37 -14.39 -1.36
CA ARG A 54 -3.40 -15.29 -1.90
C ARG A 54 -4.28 -14.62 -2.96
N ASN A 55 -4.09 -13.32 -3.20
CA ASN A 55 -4.85 -12.58 -4.19
C ASN A 55 -3.99 -12.33 -5.43
N MET A 56 -4.55 -12.66 -6.59
CA MET A 56 -3.92 -12.40 -7.88
C MET A 56 -4.66 -11.26 -8.58
N LEU A 57 -3.90 -10.27 -9.03
CA LEU A 57 -4.41 -9.15 -9.81
C LEU A 57 -4.06 -9.38 -11.29
N ILE A 58 -5.06 -9.33 -12.15
CA ILE A 58 -4.89 -9.46 -13.60
C ILE A 58 -5.06 -8.08 -14.21
N LEU A 59 -4.04 -7.64 -14.94
CA LEU A 59 -3.99 -6.32 -15.58
C LEU A 59 -3.76 -6.45 -17.08
N GLY A 60 -4.14 -5.42 -17.82
CA GLY A 60 -3.76 -5.27 -19.22
C GLY A 60 -2.24 -5.15 -19.36
N LYS A 61 -1.70 -5.73 -20.42
CA LYS A 61 -0.26 -5.66 -20.71
C LYS A 61 0.20 -4.20 -20.82
N GLY A 62 1.28 -3.82 -20.13
CA GLY A 62 1.79 -2.44 -20.13
C GLY A 62 1.10 -1.52 -19.13
N SER A 63 0.19 -2.04 -18.31
CA SER A 63 -0.51 -1.29 -17.25
C SER A 63 0.03 -1.58 -15.85
N GLU A 64 1.18 -2.24 -15.75
CA GLU A 64 1.83 -2.58 -14.47
C GLU A 64 2.23 -1.31 -13.70
N GLU A 65 2.61 -0.23 -14.40
CA GLU A 65 2.94 1.06 -13.80
C GLU A 65 1.71 1.91 -13.42
N SER A 66 0.53 1.60 -13.95
CA SER A 66 -0.70 2.34 -13.63
C SER A 66 -1.95 1.47 -13.78
N MET A 67 -2.35 0.90 -12.65
CA MET A 67 -3.58 0.11 -12.54
C MET A 67 -4.83 0.88 -12.98
N GLN A 68 -4.87 2.20 -12.80
CA GLN A 68 -6.02 3.03 -13.19
C GLN A 68 -6.21 3.13 -14.70
N ARG A 69 -5.16 2.86 -15.48
CA ARG A 69 -5.21 2.82 -16.95
C ARG A 69 -5.32 1.40 -17.50
N SER A 70 -5.35 0.39 -16.63
CA SER A 70 -5.47 -0.99 -17.04
C SER A 70 -6.80 -1.24 -17.73
N GLU A 71 -6.72 -1.75 -18.95
CA GLU A 71 -7.88 -2.18 -19.73
C GLU A 71 -7.75 -3.68 -20.01
N VAL A 72 -8.82 -4.41 -19.70
CA VAL A 72 -8.96 -5.84 -20.00
C VAL A 72 -10.33 -6.04 -20.65
N SER A 73 -10.43 -7.02 -21.55
CA SER A 73 -11.71 -7.42 -22.12
C SER A 73 -12.67 -7.87 -21.02
N GLU A 74 -13.96 -7.64 -21.20
CA GLU A 74 -15.03 -8.18 -20.33
C GLU A 74 -14.93 -9.72 -20.16
N GLN A 75 -14.48 -10.42 -21.21
CA GLN A 75 -14.30 -11.87 -21.20
C GLN A 75 -13.15 -12.34 -20.31
N ALA A 76 -12.22 -11.45 -19.92
CA ALA A 76 -11.04 -11.81 -19.15
C ALA A 76 -11.40 -12.47 -17.81
N ALA A 77 -12.47 -12.02 -17.15
CA ALA A 77 -12.95 -12.64 -15.92
C ALA A 77 -13.39 -14.09 -16.15
N GLY A 78 -14.21 -14.36 -17.18
CA GLY A 78 -14.67 -15.71 -17.51
C GLY A 78 -13.53 -16.63 -17.96
N ILE A 79 -12.60 -16.12 -18.77
CA ILE A 79 -11.40 -16.87 -19.19
C ILE A 79 -10.55 -17.23 -17.96
N THR A 80 -10.38 -16.29 -17.03
CA THR A 80 -9.65 -16.51 -15.77
C THR A 80 -10.32 -17.59 -14.93
N GLU A 81 -11.65 -17.50 -14.75
CA GLU A 81 -12.43 -18.51 -14.04
C GLU A 81 -12.24 -19.91 -14.63
N ALA A 82 -12.23 -20.04 -15.96
CA ALA A 82 -12.07 -21.32 -16.63
C ALA A 82 -10.62 -21.84 -16.65
N SER A 83 -9.64 -20.95 -16.79
CA SER A 83 -8.24 -21.32 -17.11
C SER A 83 -7.34 -21.44 -15.89
N VAL A 84 -7.63 -20.71 -14.81
CA VAL A 84 -6.80 -20.70 -13.61
C VAL A 84 -7.29 -21.77 -12.65
N SER A 85 -6.46 -22.78 -12.37
CA SER A 85 -6.74 -23.81 -11.36
C SER A 85 -6.51 -23.29 -9.94
N GLY A 86 -7.25 -23.83 -8.96
CA GLY A 86 -7.03 -23.53 -7.55
C GLY A 86 -7.61 -22.20 -7.07
N ILE A 87 -8.48 -21.55 -7.87
CA ILE A 87 -9.23 -20.37 -7.41
C ILE A 87 -10.11 -20.77 -6.22
N TYR A 88 -10.07 -19.97 -5.16
CA TYR A 88 -10.93 -20.12 -4.01
C TYR A 88 -12.41 -20.08 -4.45
N ALA A 89 -13.20 -21.09 -4.07
CA ALA A 89 -14.57 -21.27 -4.56
C ALA A 89 -15.54 -21.71 -3.44
N PRO A 90 -15.86 -20.84 -2.48
CA PRO A 90 -16.85 -21.15 -1.45
C PRO A 90 -18.21 -21.37 -2.12
N LEU A 91 -18.90 -22.46 -1.73
CA LEU A 91 -20.23 -22.83 -2.28
C LEU A 91 -20.25 -23.00 -3.81
N GLY A 92 -19.10 -23.25 -4.44
CA GLY A 92 -18.98 -23.39 -5.89
C GLY A 92 -18.81 -22.07 -6.64
N ASP A 93 -18.87 -20.93 -5.95
CA ASP A 93 -18.69 -19.61 -6.56
C ASP A 93 -17.21 -19.21 -6.57
N ARG A 94 -16.60 -19.23 -7.75
CA ARG A 94 -15.18 -18.88 -7.92
C ARG A 94 -14.95 -17.41 -7.61
N ALA A 95 -13.98 -17.13 -6.74
CA ALA A 95 -13.59 -15.80 -6.31
C ALA A 95 -12.82 -15.05 -7.40
N VAL A 96 -13.52 -14.63 -8.45
CA VAL A 96 -13.03 -13.75 -9.51
C VAL A 96 -13.96 -12.56 -9.59
N SER A 97 -13.44 -11.36 -9.35
CA SER A 97 -14.22 -10.13 -9.47
C SER A 97 -13.65 -9.26 -10.58
N PRO A 98 -14.37 -9.03 -11.69
CA PRO A 98 -14.05 -7.92 -12.58
C PRO A 98 -14.21 -6.60 -11.81
N GLN A 99 -13.33 -5.65 -12.08
CA GLN A 99 -13.32 -4.35 -11.41
C GLN A 99 -13.13 -3.24 -12.44
N ILE A 100 -13.85 -2.14 -12.25
CA ILE A 100 -13.72 -0.93 -13.06
C ILE A 100 -13.36 0.21 -12.12
N ILE A 101 -12.34 0.99 -12.47
CA ILE A 101 -11.95 2.16 -11.69
C ILE A 101 -12.39 3.39 -12.48
N HIS A 102 -13.21 4.25 -11.87
CA HIS A 102 -13.76 5.43 -12.52
C HIS A 102 -13.68 6.65 -11.59
N MET A 103 -13.26 7.80 -12.13
CA MET A 103 -13.29 9.07 -11.42
C MET A 103 -14.67 9.68 -11.55
N ALA A 104 -15.51 9.54 -10.53
CA ALA A 104 -16.90 10.00 -10.53
C ALA A 104 -17.07 11.32 -9.78
N ASN A 105 -18.10 12.09 -10.15
CA ASN A 105 -18.62 13.16 -9.30
C ASN A 105 -19.58 12.54 -8.28
N LEU A 106 -19.25 12.66 -7.00
CA LEU A 106 -20.01 12.14 -5.87
C LEU A 106 -20.81 13.27 -5.23
N GLY A 107 -22.10 13.03 -4.98
CA GLY A 107 -22.92 13.89 -4.14
C GLY A 107 -22.90 13.37 -2.70
N LEU A 108 -22.60 14.24 -1.74
CA LEU A 108 -22.73 13.94 -0.32
C LEU A 108 -24.14 14.30 0.18
N PRO A 109 -24.58 13.72 1.32
CA PRO A 109 -25.89 14.02 1.91
C PRO A 109 -26.12 15.50 2.26
N ASP A 110 -25.04 16.26 2.48
CA ASP A 110 -25.06 17.70 2.76
C ASP A 110 -25.21 18.58 1.50
N GLY A 111 -25.33 17.97 0.32
CA GLY A 111 -25.41 18.65 -0.97
C GLY A 111 -24.05 19.00 -1.59
N THR A 112 -22.94 18.72 -0.90
CA THR A 112 -21.60 18.94 -1.43
C THR A 112 -21.31 17.99 -2.59
N ARG A 113 -20.68 18.49 -3.65
CA ARG A 113 -20.18 17.66 -4.76
C ARG A 113 -18.67 17.57 -4.72
N ILE A 114 -18.16 16.35 -4.68
CA ILE A 114 -16.72 16.07 -4.72
C ILE A 114 -16.39 15.18 -5.91
N ARG A 115 -15.13 15.20 -6.35
CA ARG A 115 -14.61 14.18 -7.27
C ARG A 115 -13.92 13.09 -6.46
N GLY A 116 -14.28 11.84 -6.72
CA GLY A 116 -13.74 10.70 -6.01
C GLY A 116 -13.48 9.54 -6.96
N LEU A 117 -12.46 8.74 -6.64
CA LEU A 117 -12.22 7.48 -7.32
C LEU A 117 -13.23 6.46 -6.80
N VAL A 118 -14.07 5.94 -7.69
CA VAL A 118 -15.04 4.89 -7.39
C VAL A 118 -14.57 3.61 -8.07
N ARG A 119 -14.76 2.50 -7.36
CA ARG A 119 -14.52 1.16 -7.89
C ARG A 119 -15.86 0.47 -8.14
N GLY A 120 -16.17 0.23 -9.41
CA GLY A 120 -17.26 -0.65 -9.81
C GLY A 120 -16.84 -2.11 -9.55
N VAL A 121 -17.66 -2.84 -8.80
CA VAL A 121 -17.42 -4.22 -8.40
C VAL A 121 -18.70 -5.04 -8.46
N THR A 122 -18.57 -6.35 -8.57
CA THR A 122 -19.68 -7.30 -8.36
C THR A 122 -19.66 -7.82 -6.92
N ALA A 123 -20.72 -8.51 -6.49
CA ALA A 123 -20.76 -9.14 -5.16
C ALA A 123 -19.58 -10.11 -4.91
N LYS A 124 -19.01 -10.70 -5.98
CA LYS A 124 -17.81 -11.54 -5.92
C LYS A 124 -16.58 -10.80 -5.36
N ALA A 125 -16.57 -9.46 -5.35
CA ALA A 125 -15.48 -8.69 -4.75
C ALA A 125 -15.32 -8.94 -3.25
N LEU A 126 -16.39 -9.31 -2.55
CA LEU A 126 -16.31 -9.70 -1.13
C LEU A 126 -15.60 -11.05 -0.93
N LEU A 127 -15.56 -11.90 -1.96
CA LEU A 127 -14.79 -13.15 -1.93
C LEU A 127 -13.31 -12.91 -2.17
N THR A 128 -12.96 -11.84 -2.90
CA THR A 128 -11.55 -11.49 -3.20
C THR A 128 -10.95 -10.49 -2.21
N HIS A 129 -11.75 -9.78 -1.42
CA HIS A 129 -11.30 -8.83 -0.39
C HIS A 129 -11.84 -9.25 0.98
N PRO A 130 -11.26 -10.29 1.61
CA PRO A 130 -11.77 -10.83 2.87
C PRO A 130 -11.70 -9.84 4.03
N GLU A 131 -10.86 -8.80 3.94
CA GLU A 131 -10.77 -7.73 4.94
C GLU A 131 -11.94 -6.74 4.86
N VAL A 132 -12.76 -6.80 3.80
CA VAL A 132 -13.92 -5.91 3.60
C VAL A 132 -15.19 -6.64 4.03
N THR A 133 -15.92 -6.05 4.97
CA THR A 133 -17.23 -6.54 5.41
C THR A 133 -18.22 -5.39 5.47
N VAL A 134 -19.46 -5.64 5.02
CA VAL A 134 -20.56 -4.67 5.15
C VAL A 134 -21.03 -4.69 6.60
N MET A 135 -20.78 -3.60 7.32
CA MET A 135 -21.17 -3.46 8.73
C MET A 135 -22.63 -3.03 8.88
N GLU A 136 -23.09 -2.16 7.98
CA GLU A 136 -24.44 -1.61 7.97
C GLU A 136 -24.93 -1.53 6.52
N GLY A 137 -26.25 -1.72 6.31
CA GLY A 137 -26.87 -1.69 4.99
C GLY A 137 -26.67 -2.98 4.18
N HIS A 138 -26.59 -2.86 2.87
CA HIS A 138 -26.46 -3.97 1.93
C HIS A 138 -25.41 -3.68 0.86
N PHE A 139 -25.09 -4.68 0.04
CA PHE A 139 -24.27 -4.47 -1.14
C PHE A 139 -24.92 -3.41 -2.06
N PRO A 140 -24.15 -2.45 -2.61
CA PRO A 140 -24.71 -1.31 -3.30
C PRO A 140 -25.44 -1.73 -4.57
N GLY A 141 -26.67 -1.22 -4.72
CA GLY A 141 -27.43 -1.28 -5.96
C GLY A 141 -27.08 -0.15 -6.94
N PRO A 142 -27.83 -0.03 -8.04
CA PRO A 142 -27.66 1.07 -8.99
C PRO A 142 -27.86 2.44 -8.33
N GLY A 143 -26.89 3.34 -8.48
CA GLY A 143 -26.93 4.69 -7.89
C GLY A 143 -26.51 4.76 -6.43
N GLU A 144 -26.16 3.64 -5.81
CA GLU A 144 -25.66 3.56 -4.45
C GLU A 144 -24.16 3.32 -4.42
N ILE A 145 -23.52 3.69 -3.30
CA ILE A 145 -22.08 3.51 -3.10
C ILE A 145 -21.86 2.92 -1.72
N MET A 146 -21.02 1.89 -1.66
CA MET A 146 -20.48 1.41 -0.39
C MET A 146 -19.27 2.26 -0.02
N ALA A 147 -19.31 2.87 1.16
CA ALA A 147 -18.21 3.65 1.72
C ALA A 147 -17.68 2.97 2.98
N GLY A 148 -16.36 3.00 3.16
CA GLY A 148 -15.69 2.48 4.34
C GLY A 148 -14.70 3.51 4.90
N ARG A 149 -14.22 3.26 6.12
CA ARG A 149 -13.14 4.06 6.70
C ARG A 149 -11.84 3.72 5.95
N LEU A 150 -11.03 4.74 5.63
CA LEU A 150 -9.64 4.50 5.22
C LEU A 150 -8.90 3.88 6.42
N ALA A 151 -8.37 2.68 6.22
CA ALA A 151 -7.44 2.02 7.14
C ALA A 151 -6.04 2.64 7.00
#